data_AF-A0A9D6GNP4-F1
#
_entry.id   AF-A0A9D6GNP4-F1
#
_cell.length_a   1.000
_cell.length_b   1.000
_cell.length_c   1.000
_cell.angle_alpha   90.00
_cell.angle_beta   90.00
_cell.angle_gamma   90.00
#
_symmetry.space_group_name_H-M   'P 1'
#
loop_
_entity.id
_entity.type
_entity.pdbx_description
1 polymer ?
#
loop_
_entity_poly.entity_id
_entity_poly.type
_entity_poly.pdbx_seq_one_letter_code
_entity_poly.pdbx_strand_id
1 'polypeptide(L)'
;LRRALSVVTQGPVKVLGEALGSLSSSAGRLVAGGVADVVVFDPAANWVVEPSALVSQGKHTPFAFETTGFELSGRVRLTLVAGQVAHDALDQVVAA
;
A
#
# COMPACT_ATOMS: atom_id res chain seq x y z
N LEU A 1 -7.60 9.48 8.21
CA LEU A 1 -6.94 8.18 7.89
C LEU A 1 -7.82 6.94 8.10
N ARG A 2 -8.46 6.72 9.25
CA ARG A 2 -9.22 5.48 9.55
C ARG A 2 -10.23 5.04 8.47
N ARG A 3 -11.04 5.98 7.96
CA ARG A 3 -12.01 5.69 6.88
C ARG A 3 -11.32 5.27 5.59
N ALA A 4 -10.26 5.96 5.20
CA ALA A 4 -9.49 5.66 4.00
C ALA A 4 -8.86 4.26 4.05
N LEU A 5 -8.25 3.89 5.18
CA LEU A 5 -7.72 2.53 5.36
C LEU A 5 -8.85 1.49 5.29
N SER A 6 -9.98 1.75 5.95
CA SER A 6 -11.10 0.80 5.96
C SER A 6 -11.65 0.49 4.57
N VAL A 7 -11.56 1.39 3.57
CA VAL A 7 -12.10 1.12 2.23
C VAL A 7 -11.14 0.30 1.35
N VAL A 8 -9.86 0.21 1.71
CA VAL A 8 -8.85 -0.59 0.99
C VAL A 8 -8.39 -1.83 1.76
N THR A 9 -8.86 -2.06 2.99
CA THR A 9 -8.53 -3.25 3.80
C THR A 9 -9.77 -4.07 4.19
N GLN A 10 -10.36 -3.84 5.36
CA GLN A 10 -11.49 -4.61 5.89
C GLN A 10 -12.81 -4.38 5.15
N GLY A 11 -12.94 -3.28 4.39
CA GLY A 11 -14.16 -2.93 3.64
C GLY A 11 -14.47 -3.97 2.56
N PRO A 12 -13.54 -4.22 1.61
CA PRO A 12 -13.67 -5.30 0.64
C PRO A 12 -13.94 -6.67 1.25
N VAL A 13 -13.31 -6.98 2.40
CA VAL A 13 -13.53 -8.25 3.12
C VAL A 13 -14.99 -8.39 3.58
N LYS A 14 -15.63 -7.30 4.01
CA LYS A 14 -17.06 -7.31 4.37
C LYS A 14 -17.98 -7.52 3.17
N VAL A 15 -17.57 -7.08 1.98
CA VAL A 15 -18.34 -7.28 0.75
C VAL A 15 -18.26 -8.73 0.29
N LEU A 16 -17.05 -9.32 0.31
CA LEU A 16 -16.84 -10.71 -0.11
C LEU A 16 -17.35 -11.72 0.93
N GLY A 17 -17.28 -11.38 2.22
CA GLY A 17 -17.82 -12.20 3.30
C GLY A 17 -17.27 -13.63 3.31
N GLU A 18 -18.17 -14.61 3.36
CA GLU A 18 -17.85 -16.04 3.46
C GLU A 18 -17.13 -16.60 2.23
N ALA A 19 -17.21 -15.94 1.07
CA ALA A 19 -16.51 -16.37 -0.15
C ALA A 19 -14.98 -16.40 0.03
N LEU A 20 -14.45 -15.71 1.05
CA LEU A 20 -13.04 -15.72 1.41
C LEU A 20 -12.62 -16.95 2.24
N GLY A 21 -13.56 -17.81 2.65
CA GLY A 21 -13.27 -18.99 3.47
C GLY A 21 -12.56 -18.62 4.77
N SER A 22 -11.44 -19.28 5.08
CA SER A 22 -10.65 -19.04 6.29
C SER A 22 -10.10 -17.60 6.39
N LEU A 23 -9.90 -16.92 5.25
CA LEU A 23 -9.40 -15.54 5.22
C LEU A 23 -10.41 -14.51 5.75
N SER A 24 -11.71 -14.84 5.78
CA SER A 24 -12.75 -13.94 6.32
C SER A 24 -12.48 -13.47 7.76
N SER A 25 -11.76 -14.28 8.53
CA SER A 25 -11.41 -14.03 9.94
C SER A 25 -10.21 -13.10 10.14
N SER A 26 -9.33 -12.96 9.15
CA SER A 26 -8.03 -12.28 9.32
C SER A 26 -7.67 -11.27 8.22
N ALA A 27 -8.14 -11.44 6.99
CA ALA A 27 -7.83 -10.54 5.88
C ALA A 27 -8.28 -9.10 6.20
N GLY A 28 -7.45 -8.13 5.79
CA GLY A 28 -7.73 -6.70 5.97
C GLY A 28 -7.78 -6.22 7.42
N ARG A 29 -7.31 -7.04 8.38
CA ARG A 29 -7.30 -6.75 9.83
C ARG A 29 -5.92 -7.03 10.41
N LEU A 30 -5.52 -6.24 11.41
CA LEU A 30 -4.36 -6.54 12.24
C LEU A 30 -4.84 -7.24 13.52
N VAL A 31 -4.71 -8.56 13.54
CA VAL A 31 -5.11 -9.42 14.66
C VAL A 31 -4.05 -10.49 14.90
N ALA A 32 -3.84 -10.88 16.16
CA ALA A 32 -2.90 -11.93 16.49
C ALA A 32 -3.32 -13.26 15.84
N GLY A 33 -2.35 -13.98 15.24
CA GLY A 33 -2.59 -15.22 14.50
C GLY A 33 -3.22 -15.05 13.12
N GLY A 34 -3.49 -13.81 12.68
CA GLY A 34 -3.96 -13.51 11.33
C GLY A 34 -2.84 -13.57 10.27
N VAL A 35 -3.23 -13.54 9.00
CA VAL A 35 -2.28 -13.45 7.88
C VAL A 35 -1.48 -12.15 7.98
N ALA A 36 -0.15 -12.25 7.83
CA ALA A 36 0.76 -11.12 7.91
C ALA A 36 0.84 -10.35 6.58
N ASP A 37 -0.31 -9.83 6.13
CA ASP A 37 -0.43 -8.88 5.03
C ASP A 37 -0.40 -7.46 5.61
N VAL A 38 0.78 -6.83 5.59
CA VAL A 38 1.05 -5.59 6.31
C VAL A 38 1.74 -4.59 5.39
N VAL A 39 1.27 -3.35 5.40
CA VAL A 39 1.93 -2.22 4.74
C VAL A 39 2.39 -1.23 5.81
N VAL A 40 3.69 -0.95 5.83
CA VAL A 40 4.26 0.17 6.57
C VAL A 40 4.41 1.32 5.59
N PHE A 41 3.84 2.47 5.91
CA PHE A 41 3.94 3.66 5.08
C PHE A 41 4.14 4.89 5.97
N ASP A 42 4.84 5.89 5.44
CA ASP A 42 4.97 7.20 6.04
C ASP A 42 3.83 8.08 5.54
N PRO A 43 2.86 8.48 6.39
CA PRO A 43 1.75 9.34 5.98
C PRO A 43 2.15 10.82 5.78
N ALA A 44 3.32 11.24 6.26
CA ALA A 44 3.80 12.61 6.17
C ALA A 44 4.71 12.86 4.94
N ALA A 45 5.22 11.78 4.33
CA ALA A 45 6.00 11.88 3.11
C ALA A 45 5.15 12.42 1.95
N ASN A 46 5.74 13.32 1.15
CA ASN A 46 5.23 13.69 -0.17
C ASN A 46 6.26 13.26 -1.22
N TRP A 47 5.77 12.84 -2.38
CA TRP A 47 6.66 12.43 -3.48
C TRP A 47 6.00 12.63 -4.84
N VAL A 48 6.84 12.87 -5.84
CA VAL A 48 6.44 13.00 -7.24
C VAL A 48 6.45 11.63 -7.93
N VAL A 49 5.44 11.37 -8.76
CA VAL A 49 5.44 10.17 -9.60
C VAL A 49 6.23 10.45 -10.86
N GLU A 50 7.40 9.82 -10.95
CA GLU A 50 8.25 9.82 -12.13
C GLU A 50 8.18 8.46 -12.85
N PRO A 51 8.40 8.41 -14.17
CA PRO A 51 8.50 7.16 -14.93
C PRO A 51 9.45 6.11 -14.31
N SER A 52 10.57 6.55 -13.74
CA SER A 52 11.58 5.73 -13.09
C SER A 52 11.07 5.03 -11.82
N ALA A 53 10.09 5.61 -11.13
CA ALA A 53 9.52 5.08 -9.90
C ALA A 53 8.46 3.99 -10.16
N LEU A 54 7.94 3.87 -11.39
CA LEU A 54 6.90 2.89 -11.72
C LEU A 54 7.50 1.50 -11.94
N VAL A 55 6.94 0.50 -11.27
CA VAL A 55 7.32 -0.92 -11.47
C VAL A 55 6.74 -1.49 -12.76
N SER A 56 5.56 -1.01 -13.19
CA SER A 56 4.90 -1.45 -14.43
C SER A 56 5.79 -1.26 -15.66
N GLN A 57 5.61 -2.09 -16.69
CA GLN A 57 6.26 -1.90 -17.99
C GLN A 57 5.76 -0.65 -18.71
N GLY A 58 4.48 -0.32 -18.55
CA GLY A 58 3.93 0.95 -19.02
C GLY A 58 4.32 2.08 -18.07
N LYS A 59 5.01 3.10 -18.59
CA LYS A 59 5.46 4.26 -17.80
C LYS A 59 4.52 5.48 -17.89
N HIS A 60 3.41 5.34 -18.60
CA HIS A 60 2.36 6.36 -18.67
C HIS A 60 1.41 6.21 -17.49
N THR A 61 1.19 7.30 -16.75
CA THR A 61 0.28 7.33 -15.60
C THR A 61 -0.39 8.70 -15.51
N PRO A 62 -1.69 8.77 -15.17
CA PRO A 62 -2.36 10.06 -14.96
C PRO A 62 -1.83 10.80 -13.73
N PHE A 63 -0.99 10.17 -12.91
CA PHE A 63 -0.37 10.78 -11.73
C PHE A 63 1.02 11.36 -12.01
N ALA A 64 1.49 11.34 -13.26
CA ALA A 64 2.82 11.83 -13.61
C ALA A 64 2.93 13.31 -13.24
N PHE A 65 3.97 13.66 -12.48
CA PHE A 65 4.18 15.05 -12.05
C PHE A 65 4.39 15.98 -13.25
N GLU A 66 5.10 15.53 -14.28
CA GLU A 66 5.32 16.30 -15.51
C GLU A 66 4.01 16.75 -16.17
N THR A 67 2.95 15.95 -16.08
CA THR A 67 1.65 16.26 -16.68
C THR A 67 0.74 17.05 -15.73
N THR A 68 0.81 16.79 -14.42
CA THR A 68 -0.19 17.28 -13.45
C THR A 68 0.34 18.33 -12.48
N GLY A 69 1.65 18.41 -12.26
CA GLY A 69 2.27 19.16 -11.15
C GLY A 69 1.86 18.65 -9.76
N PHE A 70 1.31 17.44 -9.65
CA PHE A 70 0.73 16.91 -8.41
C PHE A 70 1.69 15.98 -7.67
N GLU A 71 1.88 16.24 -6.37
CA GLU A 71 2.59 15.34 -5.46
C GLU A 71 1.62 14.37 -4.76
N LEU A 72 2.03 13.12 -4.60
CA LEU A 72 1.29 12.14 -3.80
C LEU A 72 1.66 12.27 -2.33
N SER A 73 0.64 12.38 -1.48
CA SER A 73 0.78 12.27 -0.03
C SER A 73 0.79 10.82 0.42
N GLY A 74 1.74 10.52 1.31
CA GLY A 74 1.99 9.19 1.82
C GLY A 74 2.89 8.37 0.90
N ARG A 75 3.88 7.67 1.47
CA ARG A 75 4.76 6.77 0.73
C ARG A 75 4.94 5.44 1.45
N VAL A 76 4.71 4.35 0.72
CA VAL A 76 4.95 2.99 1.23
C VAL A 76 6.45 2.80 1.47
N ARG A 77 6.77 2.15 2.60
CA ARG A 77 8.14 1.88 3.07
C ARG A 77 8.44 0.39 3.11
N LEU A 78 7.43 -0.44 3.40
CA LEU A 78 7.55 -1.89 3.43
C LEU A 78 6.18 -2.50 3.11
N THR A 79 6.16 -3.56 2.31
CA THR A 79 5.00 -4.43 2.12
C THR A 79 5.38 -5.86 2.46
N LEU A 80 4.61 -6.45 3.38
CA LEU A 80 4.65 -7.87 3.71
C LEU A 80 3.41 -8.55 3.12
N VAL A 81 3.59 -9.70 2.48
CA VAL A 81 2.52 -10.59 2.01
C VAL A 81 2.74 -11.96 2.62
N ALA A 82 1.78 -12.43 3.41
CA ALA A 82 1.90 -13.65 4.22
C ALA A 82 3.23 -13.71 5.01
N GLY A 83 3.70 -12.57 5.51
CA GLY A 83 4.94 -12.45 6.28
C GLY A 83 6.24 -12.42 5.46
N GLN A 84 6.16 -12.44 4.13
CA GLN A 84 7.31 -12.32 3.23
C GLN A 84 7.42 -10.89 2.69
N VAL A 85 8.64 -10.38 2.55
CA VAL A 85 8.89 -9.04 2.00
C VAL A 85 8.58 -9.05 0.50
N ALA A 86 7.58 -8.26 0.11
CA ALA A 86 7.19 -8.03 -1.29
C ALA A 86 7.68 -6.68 -1.83
N HIS A 87 7.94 -5.71 -0.95
CA HIS A 87 8.52 -4.41 -1.28
C HIS A 87 9.29 -3.89 -0.07
N ASP A 88 10.51 -3.38 -0.31
CA ASP A 88 11.35 -2.77 0.71
C ASP A 88 11.91 -1.43 0.20
N ALA A 89 11.62 -0.37 0.93
CA ALA A 89 12.14 0.97 0.75
C ALA A 89 12.52 1.60 2.11
N LEU A 90 12.91 0.77 3.08
CA LEU A 90 13.32 1.23 4.40
C LEU A 90 14.63 2.05 4.33
N ASP A 91 15.52 1.71 3.38
CA ASP A 91 16.83 2.37 3.21
C ASP A 91 16.76 3.75 2.52
N GLN A 92 15.62 4.12 1.93
CA GLN A 92 15.46 5.40 1.20
C GLN A 92 15.38 6.65 2.11
N VAL A 93 15.61 6.52 3.43
CA VAL A 93 15.59 7.64 4.40
C VAL A 93 16.95 8.32 4.58
N VAL A 94 18.05 7.72 4.13
CA VAL A 94 19.40 8.24 4.45
C VAL A 94 19.87 9.34 3.48
N ALA A 95 19.12 9.63 2.41
CA ALA A 95 19.42 10.71 1.47
C ALA A 95 18.50 11.92 1.71
N ALA A 96 18.76 12.68 2.77
CA ALA A 96 18.23 14.02 2.99
C ALA A 96 19.34 14.92 3.54
#